data_AF-A0A4R8DQU3-F1
#
_entry.id   AF-A0A4R8DQU3-F1
#
_cell.length_a   1.000
_cell.length_b   1.000
_cell.length_c   1.000
_cell.angle_alpha   90.00
_cell.angle_beta   90.00
_cell.angle_gamma   90.00
#
_symmetry.space_group_name_H-M   'P 1'
#
loop_
_entity.id
_entity.type
_entity.pdbx_description
1 polymer ?
#
loop_
_entity_poly.entity_id
_entity_poly.type
_entity_poly.pdbx_seq_one_letter_code
_entity_poly.pdbx_strand_id
1 'polypeptide(L)' 'MLVVLRTYGDYISANVVLGRLKEAGIHAFLQDEYGTTTLAYSSSGIKLVVPEEEARTASAMLGIMEDEASAATTEEE' A
#
# COMPACT_ATOMS: atom_id res chain seq x y z
N MET A 1 -4.92 12.28 12.96
CA MET A 1 -3.95 12.78 11.96
C MET A 1 -3.74 11.67 10.93
N LEU A 2 -3.53 11.99 9.65
CA LEU A 2 -3.23 10.99 8.62
C LEU A 2 -1.73 10.90 8.42
N VAL A 3 -1.19 9.69 8.31
CA VAL A 3 0.23 9.43 8.07
C VAL A 3 0.42 8.59 6.83
N VAL A 4 1.52 8.84 6.10
CA VAL A 4 1.90 8.06 4.93
C VAL A 4 2.60 6.79 5.40
N LEU A 5 2.02 5.63 5.08
CA LEU A 5 2.64 4.33 5.33
C LEU A 5 3.68 4.00 4.28
N ARG A 6 3.29 4.17 3.00
CA ARG A 6 4.10 3.73 1.87
C ARG A 6 3.76 4.52 0.62
N THR A 7 4.73 4.63 -0.28
CA THR A 7 4.55 5.21 -1.61
C THR A 7 4.74 4.13 -2.66
N TYR A 8 3.81 4.04 -3.59
CA TYR A 8 3.80 3.10 -4.71
C TYR A 8 4.09 3.82 -6.02
N GLY A 9 4.81 3.18 -6.93
CA GLY A 9 5.03 3.70 -8.28
C GLY A 9 3.88 3.40 -9.26
N ASP A 10 2.97 2.50 -8.90
CA ASP A 10 1.89 1.99 -9.74
C ASP A 10 0.57 1.90 -8.97
N TYR A 11 -0.53 2.17 -9.68
CA TYR A 11 -1.89 2.21 -9.12
C TYR A 11 -2.43 0.82 -8.79
N ILE A 12 -2.07 -0.21 -9.56
CA ILE A 12 -2.54 -1.57 -9.32
C ILE A 12 -2.02 -2.05 -7.97
N SER A 13 -0.71 -1.91 -7.74
CA SER A 13 -0.04 -2.30 -6.51
C SER A 13 -0.62 -1.56 -5.29
N ALA A 14 -0.84 -0.24 -5.43
CA ALA A 14 -1.45 0.57 -4.39
C ALA A 14 -2.88 0.12 -4.04
N ASN A 15 -3.69 -0.21 -5.05
CA ASN A 15 -5.08 -0.62 -4.87
C ASN A 15 -5.20 -2.02 -4.27
N VAL A 16 -4.33 -2.95 -4.66
CA VAL A 16 -4.31 -4.30 -4.07
C VAL A 16 -4.09 -4.22 -2.57
N VAL A 17 -3.09 -3.44 -2.14
CA VAL A 17 -2.78 -3.28 -0.73
C VAL A 17 -3.86 -2.49 0.00
N LEU A 18 -4.41 -1.44 -0.61
CA LEU A 18 -5.57 -0.71 -0.08
C LEU A 18 -6.75 -1.65 0.19
N GLY A 19 -7.05 -2.53 -0.76
CA GLY A 19 -8.11 -3.52 -0.64
C GLY A 19 -7.89 -4.43 0.57
N ARG A 20 -6.69 -5.01 0.68
CA ARG A 20 -6.36 -5.89 1.81
C ARG A 20 -6.41 -5.19 3.16
N LEU A 21 -5.93 -3.95 3.26
CA LEU A 21 -6.03 -3.18 4.51
C LEU A 21 -7.49 -2.92 4.88
N LYS A 22 -8.34 -2.57 3.90
CA LYS A 22 -9.79 -2.39 4.13
C LYS A 22 -10.49 -3.69 4.55
N GLU A 23 -10.11 -4.82 3.97
CA GLU A 23 -10.62 -6.14 4.37
C GLU A 23 -10.23 -6.50 5.81
N ALA A 24 -9.05 -6.07 6.25
CA ALA A 24 -8.61 -6.17 7.64
C ALA A 24 -9.30 -5.19 8.60
N GLY A 25 -10.24 -4.36 8.10
CA GLY A 25 -10.95 -3.34 8.88
C GLY A 25 -10.13 -2.07 9.13
N ILE A 26 -9.02 -1.88 8.42
CA ILE A 26 -8.14 -0.71 8.58
C ILE A 26 -8.60 0.42 7.66
N HIS A 27 -8.75 1.63 8.20
CA HIS A 27 -9.11 2.79 7.38
C HIS A 27 -7.91 3.32 6.58
N ALA A 28 -7.67 2.73 5.41
CA ALA A 28 -6.65 3.18 4.48
C ALA A 28 -7.25 3.95 3.29
N PHE A 29 -6.49 4.92 2.78
CA PHE A 29 -6.84 5.72 1.60
C PHE A 29 -5.59 5.93 0.74
N LEU A 30 -5.78 6.16 -0.55
CA LEU A 30 -4.71 6.60 -1.44
C LEU A 30 -4.79 8.12 -1.55
N GLN A 31 -3.68 8.78 -1.27
CA GLN A 31 -3.49 10.21 -1.41
C GLN A 31 -2.56 10.43 -2.59
N ASP A 32 -2.97 11.31 -3.52
CA ASP A 32 -2.41 11.52 -4.87
C ASP A 32 -3.04 10.62 -5.96
N GLU A 33 -4.22 11.01 -6.44
CA GLU A 33 -4.92 10.42 -7.60
C GLU A 33 -5.04 11.40 -8.78
N TYR A 34 -4.24 12.47 -8.83
CA TYR A 34 -4.36 13.51 -9.85
C TYR A 34 -3.07 13.70 -10.64
N GLY A 35 -3.04 13.12 -11.85
CA GLY A 35 -1.88 13.29 -12.73
C GLY A 35 -1.99 12.80 -14.17
N THR A 36 -3.19 12.72 -14.74
CA THR A 36 -3.47 12.54 -16.18
C THR A 36 -3.23 11.13 -16.77
N THR A 37 -4.13 10.71 -17.66
CA THR A 37 -4.09 9.50 -18.52
C THR A 37 -2.86 9.46 -19.47
N THR A 38 -1.85 10.25 -19.18
CA THR A 38 -0.69 10.50 -20.00
C THR A 38 0.51 10.66 -19.06
N LEU A 39 1.54 9.85 -19.30
CA LEU A 39 2.89 10.00 -18.76
C LEU A 39 3.17 9.28 -17.43
N ALA A 40 3.94 8.21 -17.60
CA ALA A 40 4.70 7.43 -16.63
C ALA A 40 5.76 8.24 -15.82
N TYR A 41 5.46 9.47 -15.42
CA TYR A 41 6.42 10.41 -14.82
C TYR A 41 5.86 11.22 -13.65
N SER A 42 4.89 10.71 -12.88
CA SER A 42 4.61 11.30 -11.56
C SER A 42 5.75 10.92 -10.62
N SER A 43 6.73 11.81 -10.50
CA SER A 43 7.88 11.69 -9.60
C SER A 43 7.51 11.65 -8.10
N SER A 44 6.22 11.77 -7.74
CA SER A 44 5.74 11.75 -6.35
C SER A 44 5.08 10.43 -5.93
N GLY A 45 4.73 9.54 -6.86
CA GLY A 45 4.11 8.25 -6.56
C GLY A 45 2.77 8.33 -5.80
N ILE A 46 2.08 7.19 -5.70
CA ILE A 46 0.79 7.05 -5.04
C ILE A 46 1.02 6.77 -3.55
N LYS A 47 0.50 7.62 -2.66
CA LYS A 47 0.79 7.51 -1.23
C LYS A 47 -0.36 6.81 -0.52
N LEU A 48 -0.06 5.66 0.08
CA LEU A 48 -1.00 4.96 0.96
C LEU A 48 -0.96 5.64 2.34
N VAL A 49 -2.10 6.20 2.75
CA VAL A 49 -2.27 6.91 4.01
C VAL A 49 -3.28 6.20 4.91
N VAL A 50 -3.04 6.28 6.21
CA VAL A 50 -3.90 5.73 7.27
C VAL A 50 -3.98 6.72 8.43
N PRO A 51 -5.00 6.66 9.30
CA PRO A 51 -4.98 7.40 10.53
C PRO A 51 -3.83 6.91 11.43
N GLU A 52 -3.19 7.85 12.11
CA GLU A 52 -2.03 7.62 12.97
C GLU A 52 -2.28 6.54 14.04
N GLU A 53 -3.52 6.46 14.54
CA GLU A 53 -3.95 5.45 15.51
C GLU A 53 -3.89 4.01 14.95
N GLU A 54 -4.05 3.84 13.64
CA GLU A 54 -4.00 2.55 12.95
C GLU A 54 -2.64 2.30 12.26
N ALA A 55 -1.76 3.30 12.22
CA ALA A 55 -0.49 3.25 11.50
C ALA A 55 0.41 2.10 11.93
N ARG A 56 0.46 1.81 13.24
CA ARG A 56 1.26 0.70 13.77
C ARG A 56 0.73 -0.65 13.28
N THR A 57 -0.59 -0.85 13.35
CA THR A 57 -1.25 -2.09 12.92
C THR A 57 -1.13 -2.27 11.42
N ALA A 58 -1.36 -1.21 10.66
CA ALA A 58 -1.26 -1.22 9.21
C ALA A 58 0.18 -1.51 8.73
N SER A 59 1.21 -0.92 9.35
CA SER A 59 2.61 -1.26 9.08
C SER A 59 2.93 -2.72 9.35
N ALA A 60 2.40 -3.29 10.44
CA ALA A 60 2.59 -4.71 10.75
C ALA A 60 1.94 -5.60 9.69
N MET A 61 0.71 -5.27 9.27
CA MET A 61 0.02 -5.97 8.19
C MET A 61 0.78 -5.90 6.87
N LEU A 62 1.33 -4.73 6.51
CA LEU A 62 2.18 -4.59 5.33
C LEU A 62 3.38 -5.53 5.39
N GLY A 63 4.07 -5.59 6.54
CA GLY A 63 5.21 -6.49 6.72
C GLY A 63 4.85 -7.95 6.51
N ILE A 64 3.70 -8.39 7.01
CA ILE A 64 3.19 -9.77 6.80
C ILE A 64 2.91 -10.02 5.32
N MET A 65 2.27 -9.08 4.62
CA MET A 65 1.96 -9.21 3.20
C MET A 65 3.23 -9.30 2.32
N GLU A 66 4.27 -8.54 2.67
CA GLU A 66 5.56 -8.58 1.97
C GLU A 66 6.34 -9.86 2.25
N ASP A 67 6.25 -10.36 3.48
CA ASP A 67 6.82 -11.64 3.88
C ASP A 67 6.15 -12.80 3.15
N GLU A 68 4.81 -12.84 3.06
CA GLU A 68 4.09 -13.86 2.28
C GLU A 68 4.47 -13.83 0.79
N ALA A 69 4.63 -12.64 0.21
CA ALA A 69 5.09 -12.49 -1.17
C ALA A 69 6.54 -12.97 -1.38
N SER A 70 7.37 -12.88 -0.34
CA SER A 70 8.78 -13.31 -0.38
C SER A 70 8.95 -14.80 -0.04
N ALA A 71 8.08 -15.34 0.81
CA ALA A 71 8.08 -16.74 1.26
C ALA A 71 7.51 -17.69 0.21
N ALA A 72 6.64 -17.22 -0.71
CA ALA A 72 6.09 -18.03 -1.80
C ALA A 72 7.11 -18.46 -2.89
N THR A 73 8.41 -18.24 -2.69
CA THR A 73 9.49 -18.74 -3.57
C THR A 73 10.36 -19.82 -2.90
N THR A 74 10.06 -20.24 -1.67
CA THR A 74 10.76 -21.39 -1.07
C THR A 74 9.76 -22.50 -0.80
N GLU A 75 10.13 -23.72 -1.20
CA GLU A 75 9.38 -25.00 -1.14
C GLU A 75 8.55 -25.25 -2.44
N GLU A 76 8.88 -26.17 -3.35
CA GLU A 76 9.74 -27.38 -3.29
C GLU A 76 10.36 -27.74 -4.66
N GLU A 77 11.40 -28.59 -4.57
CA GLU A 77 12.26 -29.24 -5.58
C GLU A 77 11.59 -29.98 -6.75
#